data_AF-A0A9P8KY75-F1
#
_entry.id   AF-A0A9P8KY75-F1
#
_cell.length_a   1.000
_cell.length_b   1.000
_cell.length_c   1.000
_cell.angle_alpha   90.00
_cell.angle_beta   90.00
_cell.angle_gamma   90.00
#
_symmetry.space_group_name_H-M   'P 1'
#
loop_
_entity.id
_entity.type
_entity.pdbx_description
1 polymer ?
#
loop_
_entity_poly.entity_id
_entity_poly.type
_entity_poly.pdbx_seq_one_letter_code
_entity_poly.pdbx_strand_id
1 'polypeptide(L)'
;MGQVSLNPRKRPSDASPSAPGPTSTGEALGRMQSGTKKRRTQRPEERPNWVIDKEDSWVLDLHKLYGSVCGISRGHGEVANGQLGDLAGKELNGGLVVLCILGSTTVHLRALSSLSPSLSASYPTIGILGVSLHASVLHDYQFPIVHDSPPNITPALGLLHPLGGGREALDAIVVLDTCGRRRMVLPVGWGQSRHCTVSDELLRNTMAKLMANLMDGVRWLDKEWQEQREEELEEMEVDTEG
;
A
#
# COMPACT_ATOMS: atom_id res chain seq x y z
N MET A 1 -17.20 42.33 -20.38
CA MET A 1 -18.62 42.26 -19.99
C MET A 1 -19.31 41.32 -20.96
N GLY A 2 -19.68 40.12 -20.52
CA GLY A 2 -20.38 39.13 -21.34
C GLY A 2 -21.08 38.15 -20.41
N GLN A 3 -22.38 38.39 -20.18
CA GLN A 3 -23.23 37.51 -19.38
C GLN A 3 -23.78 36.39 -20.26
N VAL A 4 -23.60 35.14 -19.84
CA VAL A 4 -24.24 33.97 -20.44
C VAL A 4 -25.27 33.46 -19.44
N SER A 5 -26.53 33.51 -19.86
CA SER A 5 -27.72 33.08 -19.12
C SER A 5 -28.00 31.61 -19.43
N LEU A 6 -28.20 30.78 -18.40
CA LEU A 6 -28.69 29.41 -18.55
C LEU A 6 -29.94 29.22 -17.68
N ASN A 7 -31.05 28.92 -18.36
CA ASN A 7 -32.35 28.62 -17.76
C ASN A 7 -32.48 27.13 -17.37
N PRO A 8 -33.26 26.80 -16.32
CA PRO A 8 -33.40 25.45 -15.78
C PRO A 8 -34.51 24.65 -16.50
N ARG A 9 -34.29 23.34 -16.73
CA ARG A 9 -35.34 22.40 -17.19
C ARG A 9 -35.85 21.52 -16.04
N LYS A 10 -37.19 21.49 -15.97
CA LYS A 10 -38.08 20.79 -15.03
C LYS A 10 -38.05 19.26 -15.17
N ARG A 11 -38.41 18.62 -14.05
CA ARG A 11 -38.77 17.19 -13.84
C ARG A 11 -39.93 16.71 -14.74
N PRO A 12 -40.17 15.39 -14.77
CA PRO A 12 -41.38 14.90 -14.11
C PRO A 12 -41.21 13.61 -13.27
N SER A 13 -42.19 13.43 -12.40
CA SER A 13 -42.50 12.33 -11.48
C SER A 13 -43.32 11.20 -12.14
N ASP A 14 -43.67 10.19 -11.33
CA ASP A 14 -44.72 9.15 -11.49
C ASP A 14 -44.15 7.74 -11.79
N ALA A 15 -44.64 6.62 -11.25
CA ALA A 15 -45.62 6.29 -10.21
C ALA A 15 -45.45 4.78 -9.87
N SER A 16 -45.80 4.36 -8.65
CA SER A 16 -46.02 2.94 -8.28
C SER A 16 -47.35 2.42 -8.87
N PRO A 17 -47.54 1.09 -9.00
CA PRO A 17 -48.43 0.39 -8.05
C PRO A 17 -48.11 -1.10 -7.78
N SER A 18 -48.92 -1.70 -6.92
CA SER A 18 -48.74 -2.89 -6.06
C SER A 18 -49.59 -4.14 -6.43
N ALA A 19 -49.04 -5.34 -6.16
CA ALA A 19 -49.66 -6.65 -5.74
C ALA A 19 -50.67 -7.39 -6.68
N PRO A 20 -51.22 -8.62 -6.43
CA PRO A 20 -50.87 -9.81 -5.56
C PRO A 20 -51.02 -11.25 -6.22
N GLY A 21 -50.41 -12.32 -5.61
CA GLY A 21 -50.74 -13.80 -5.53
C GLY A 21 -51.21 -14.66 -6.75
N PRO A 22 -51.50 -15.99 -6.65
CA PRO A 22 -51.26 -17.01 -5.60
C PRO A 22 -50.73 -18.42 -6.08
N THR A 23 -50.47 -19.29 -5.10
CA THR A 23 -50.34 -20.77 -4.95
C THR A 23 -50.39 -21.77 -6.14
N SER A 24 -49.49 -22.77 -6.15
CA SER A 24 -49.85 -24.20 -6.34
C SER A 24 -48.79 -25.19 -5.85
N THR A 25 -49.30 -26.19 -5.12
CA THR A 25 -48.73 -27.39 -4.52
C THR A 25 -48.19 -28.40 -5.54
N GLY A 26 -47.12 -29.14 -5.20
CA GLY A 26 -46.65 -30.31 -5.95
C GLY A 26 -45.63 -31.12 -5.15
N GLU A 27 -46.04 -32.31 -4.72
CA GLU A 27 -45.30 -33.24 -3.85
C GLU A 27 -44.25 -34.09 -4.59
N ALA A 28 -43.25 -34.52 -3.80
CA ALA A 28 -42.56 -35.82 -3.82
C ALA A 28 -41.70 -36.23 -5.04
N LEU A 29 -40.39 -36.42 -4.82
CA LEU A 29 -39.75 -37.74 -4.64
C LEU A 29 -38.22 -37.60 -4.51
N GLY A 30 -37.66 -38.45 -3.65
CA GLY A 30 -36.30 -38.32 -3.11
C GLY A 30 -35.15 -38.46 -4.10
N ARG A 31 -34.03 -37.83 -3.72
CA ARG A 31 -32.71 -38.19 -4.20
C ARG A 31 -31.70 -37.92 -3.09
N MET A 32 -31.15 -38.99 -2.51
CA MET A 32 -29.92 -38.95 -1.72
C MET A 32 -28.84 -38.31 -2.60
N GLN A 33 -28.49 -37.06 -2.31
CA GLN A 33 -27.32 -36.41 -2.89
C GLN A 33 -26.25 -36.40 -1.80
N SER A 34 -25.17 -37.11 -2.07
CA SER A 34 -23.92 -37.03 -1.34
C SER A 34 -23.52 -35.55 -1.24
N GLY A 35 -23.38 -35.07 0.00
CA GLY A 35 -22.96 -33.70 0.30
C GLY A 35 -21.51 -33.48 -0.09
N THR A 36 -21.25 -33.30 -1.39
CA THR A 36 -20.09 -32.55 -1.85
C THR A 36 -20.32 -31.12 -1.38
N LYS A 37 -19.57 -30.70 -0.34
CA LYS A 37 -19.50 -29.32 0.11
C LYS A 37 -19.19 -28.46 -1.12
N LYS A 38 -20.20 -27.84 -1.72
CA LYS A 38 -20.02 -26.82 -2.75
C LYS A 38 -19.22 -25.71 -2.08
N ARG A 39 -17.91 -25.68 -2.36
CA ARG A 39 -16.98 -24.62 -1.98
C ARG A 39 -17.62 -23.34 -2.54
N ARG A 40 -18.26 -22.57 -1.66
CA ARG A 40 -18.89 -21.31 -2.02
C ARG A 40 -17.76 -20.41 -2.49
N THR A 41 -17.59 -20.29 -3.81
CA THR A 41 -16.61 -19.42 -4.44
C THR A 41 -16.88 -18.02 -3.91
N GLN A 42 -16.08 -17.58 -2.93
CA GLN A 42 -16.13 -16.21 -2.47
C GLN A 42 -15.82 -15.36 -3.69
N ARG A 43 -16.63 -14.33 -3.95
CA ARG A 43 -16.31 -13.39 -5.02
C ARG A 43 -14.90 -12.86 -4.74
N PRO A 44 -14.00 -12.84 -5.73
CA PRO A 44 -12.68 -12.26 -5.55
C PRO A 44 -12.86 -10.85 -5.02
N GLU A 45 -12.18 -10.57 -3.92
CA GLU A 45 -12.18 -9.26 -3.28
C GLU A 45 -11.63 -8.26 -4.29
N GLU A 46 -12.41 -7.21 -4.58
CA GLU A 46 -12.05 -6.25 -5.61
C GLU A 46 -10.77 -5.51 -5.18
N ARG A 47 -9.77 -5.52 -6.07
CA ARG A 47 -8.48 -4.88 -5.83
C ARG A 47 -8.66 -3.36 -5.70
N PRO A 48 -8.06 -2.71 -4.69
CA PRO A 48 -8.05 -1.26 -4.59
C PRO A 48 -7.39 -0.62 -5.81
N ASN A 49 -7.97 0.46 -6.33
CA ASN A 49 -7.47 1.14 -7.54
C ASN A 49 -6.08 1.78 -7.41
N TRP A 50 -5.55 1.90 -6.20
CA TRP A 50 -4.19 2.38 -5.93
C TRP A 50 -3.16 1.26 -5.77
N VAL A 51 -3.58 -0.01 -5.87
CA VAL A 51 -2.71 -1.18 -5.92
C VAL A 51 -2.50 -1.58 -7.38
N ILE A 52 -1.25 -1.64 -7.81
CA ILE A 52 -0.82 -1.95 -9.17
C ILE A 52 -0.75 -3.47 -9.35
N ASP A 53 -1.10 -3.98 -10.53
CA ASP A 53 -0.98 -5.40 -10.86
C ASP A 53 0.50 -5.80 -10.96
N LYS A 54 0.79 -7.10 -10.84
CA LYS A 54 2.18 -7.57 -10.88
C LYS A 54 2.80 -7.31 -12.25
N GLU A 55 2.00 -7.37 -13.30
CA GLU A 55 2.39 -7.21 -14.70
C GLU A 55 2.69 -5.74 -15.04
N ASP A 56 1.96 -4.82 -14.42
CA ASP A 56 2.11 -3.37 -14.61
C ASP A 56 3.09 -2.74 -13.61
N SER A 57 3.54 -3.52 -12.62
CA SER A 57 4.41 -3.01 -11.57
C SER A 57 5.85 -2.83 -12.04
N TRP A 58 6.47 -1.76 -11.53
CA TRP A 58 7.88 -1.47 -11.78
C TRP A 58 8.74 -2.34 -10.86
N VAL A 59 9.60 -3.18 -11.43
CA VAL A 59 10.53 -4.02 -10.66
C VAL A 59 11.77 -3.21 -10.28
N LEU A 60 12.09 -3.17 -8.99
CA LEU A 60 13.35 -2.62 -8.51
C LEU A 60 14.39 -3.72 -8.41
N ASP A 61 15.63 -3.38 -8.78
CA ASP A 61 16.78 -4.26 -8.57
C ASP A 61 17.14 -4.25 -7.08
N LEU A 62 16.47 -5.13 -6.32
CA LEU A 62 16.69 -5.28 -4.89
C LEU A 62 18.15 -5.60 -4.55
N HIS A 63 18.87 -6.30 -5.41
CA HIS A 63 20.29 -6.59 -5.16
C HIS A 63 21.13 -5.31 -5.17
N LYS A 64 20.85 -4.38 -6.09
CA LYS A 64 21.51 -3.06 -6.09
C LYS A 64 21.09 -2.22 -4.89
N LEU A 65 19.82 -2.30 -4.46
CA LEU A 65 19.34 -1.55 -3.31
C LEU A 65 19.96 -2.10 -2.00
N TYR A 66 19.95 -3.42 -1.82
CA TYR A 66 20.47 -4.08 -0.62
C TYR A 66 21.99 -3.99 -0.49
N GLY A 67 22.72 -3.99 -1.62
CA GLY A 67 24.16 -3.84 -1.64
C GLY A 67 24.65 -2.40 -1.44
N SER A 68 23.77 -1.40 -1.47
CA SER A 68 24.15 -0.01 -1.25
C SER A 68 24.46 0.22 0.24
N VAL A 69 25.64 0.76 0.53
CA VAL A 69 25.97 1.23 1.88
C VAL A 69 25.12 2.45 2.18
N CYS A 70 24.41 2.42 3.30
CA CYS A 70 23.55 3.50 3.75
C CYS A 70 23.78 3.78 5.24
N GLY A 71 23.63 5.05 5.63
CA GLY A 71 23.54 5.40 7.05
C GLY A 71 22.18 4.98 7.58
N ILE A 72 22.14 4.25 8.70
CA ILE A 72 20.89 3.78 9.30
C ILE A 72 20.73 4.44 10.66
N SER A 73 19.61 5.14 10.85
CA SER A 73 19.26 5.77 12.13
C SER A 73 18.12 5.00 12.80
N ARG A 74 18.32 4.59 14.05
CA ARG A 74 17.28 3.95 14.88
C ARG A 74 17.10 4.70 16.18
N GLY A 75 16.04 5.52 16.28
CA GLY A 75 15.44 6.08 17.52
C GLY A 75 16.31 6.94 18.46
N HIS A 76 17.59 6.64 18.61
CA HIS A 76 18.47 7.08 19.68
C HIS A 76 19.67 7.89 19.20
N GLY A 77 19.65 8.35 17.94
CA GLY A 77 20.68 9.20 17.35
C GLY A 77 21.96 8.47 16.92
N GLU A 78 22.05 7.16 17.13
CA GLU A 78 23.15 6.37 16.62
C GLU A 78 22.92 6.08 15.13
N VAL A 79 23.76 6.69 14.29
CA VAL A 79 23.84 6.39 12.87
C VAL A 79 24.86 5.27 12.72
N ALA A 80 24.38 4.05 12.52
CA ALA A 80 25.24 2.94 12.16
C ALA A 80 25.43 2.93 10.65
N ASN A 81 26.67 2.75 10.20
CA ASN A 81 26.91 2.35 8.81
C ASN A 81 26.51 0.89 8.68
N GLY A 82 25.62 0.59 7.74
CA GLY A 82 25.21 -0.77 7.44
C GLY A 82 24.78 -0.92 5.99
N GLN A 83 24.52 -2.16 5.60
CA GLN A 83 23.89 -2.44 4.32
C GLN A 83 22.39 -2.55 4.51
N LEU A 84 21.62 -2.07 3.52
CA LEU A 84 20.17 -2.28 3.52
C LEU A 84 19.83 -3.77 3.52
N GLY A 85 20.70 -4.63 2.96
CA GLY A 85 20.57 -6.09 3.03
C GLY A 85 20.62 -6.67 4.46
N ASP A 86 21.41 -6.08 5.35
CA ASP A 86 21.48 -6.52 6.76
C ASP A 86 20.19 -6.18 7.51
N LEU A 87 19.60 -5.03 7.18
CA LEU A 87 18.25 -4.67 7.61
C LEU A 87 17.23 -5.61 6.97
N ALA A 88 17.40 -5.95 5.68
CA ALA A 88 16.50 -6.83 4.96
C ALA A 88 16.35 -8.20 5.62
N GLY A 89 17.46 -8.80 6.02
CA GLY A 89 17.44 -10.11 6.69
C GLY A 89 16.79 -10.08 8.08
N LYS A 90 16.82 -8.94 8.79
CA LYS A 90 16.29 -8.82 10.16
C LYS A 90 14.87 -8.25 10.24
N GLU A 91 14.55 -7.30 9.36
CA GLU A 91 13.32 -6.52 9.40
C GLU A 91 12.34 -6.89 8.29
N LEU A 92 12.82 -7.41 7.15
CA LEU A 92 11.98 -7.58 5.96
C LEU A 92 11.41 -9.00 5.77
N ASN A 93 11.72 -9.95 6.67
CA ASN A 93 11.12 -11.30 6.81
C ASN A 93 10.70 -12.07 5.53
N GLY A 94 11.28 -11.73 4.38
CA GLY A 94 10.83 -12.21 3.06
C GLY A 94 9.40 -11.81 2.67
N GLY A 95 8.80 -10.80 3.30
CA GLY A 95 7.44 -10.33 3.04
C GLY A 95 7.37 -8.99 2.31
N LEU A 96 6.25 -8.29 2.48
CA LEU A 96 6.05 -6.95 1.91
C LEU A 96 6.95 -5.91 2.60
N VAL A 97 7.35 -4.88 1.87
CA VAL A 97 8.17 -3.78 2.39
C VAL A 97 7.47 -2.45 2.22
N VAL A 98 7.20 -1.76 3.33
CA VAL A 98 6.66 -0.40 3.35
C VAL A 98 7.80 0.60 3.48
N LEU A 99 7.98 1.43 2.45
CA LEU A 99 8.96 2.51 2.42
C LEU A 99 8.27 3.86 2.61
N CYS A 100 8.66 4.60 3.64
CA CYS A 100 8.20 5.96 3.90
C CYS A 100 9.26 6.95 3.40
N ILE A 101 9.04 7.49 2.21
CA ILE A 101 9.97 8.41 1.56
C ILE A 101 9.77 9.81 2.12
N LEU A 102 10.84 10.37 2.67
CA LEU A 102 10.88 11.68 3.28
C LEU A 102 11.38 12.72 2.28
N GLY A 103 10.48 13.62 1.89
CA GLY A 103 10.81 14.81 1.13
C GLY A 103 10.88 16.03 2.03
N SER A 104 9.79 16.79 2.05
CA SER A 104 9.69 18.09 2.72
C SER A 104 8.93 18.05 4.04
N THR A 105 8.15 17.00 4.30
CA THR A 105 7.26 16.93 5.48
C THR A 105 7.52 15.66 6.29
N THR A 106 7.31 15.73 7.61
CA THR A 106 7.47 14.56 8.50
C THR A 106 6.14 14.01 9.01
N VAL A 107 5.03 14.52 8.48
CA VAL A 107 3.68 14.24 9.00
C VAL A 107 3.28 12.80 8.74
N HIS A 108 3.51 12.31 7.51
CA HIS A 108 3.24 10.91 7.15
C HIS A 108 4.16 9.95 7.88
N LEU A 109 5.42 10.34 8.11
CA LEU A 109 6.38 9.55 8.89
C LEU A 109 5.90 9.35 10.33
N ARG A 110 5.39 10.42 10.98
CA ARG A 110 4.83 10.34 12.34
C ARG A 110 3.56 9.48 12.36
N ALA A 111 2.66 9.69 11.40
CA ALA A 111 1.43 8.92 11.31
C ALA A 111 1.70 7.43 11.05
N LEU A 112 2.68 7.10 10.21
CA LEU A 112 3.11 5.72 9.99
C LEU A 112 3.76 5.13 11.25
N SER A 113 4.54 5.91 11.99
CA SER A 113 5.16 5.45 13.25
C SER A 113 4.12 5.08 14.30
N SER A 114 3.03 5.85 14.39
CA SER A 114 1.89 5.50 15.25
C SER A 114 1.15 4.25 14.79
N LEU A 115 1.12 3.98 13.48
CA LEU A 115 0.45 2.81 12.90
C LEU A 115 1.33 1.55 12.88
N SER A 116 2.65 1.71 12.91
CA SER A 116 3.64 0.64 12.77
C SER A 116 3.39 -0.54 13.72
N PRO A 117 3.11 -0.37 15.03
CA PRO A 117 2.85 -1.50 15.91
C PRO A 117 1.62 -2.32 15.50
N SER A 118 0.55 -1.66 15.04
CA SER A 118 -0.67 -2.32 14.57
C SER A 118 -0.44 -3.06 13.25
N LEU A 119 0.35 -2.48 12.34
CA LEU A 119 0.74 -3.11 11.09
C LEU A 119 1.56 -4.38 11.35
N SER A 120 2.62 -4.29 12.15
CA SER A 120 3.49 -5.44 12.46
C SER A 120 2.76 -6.52 13.26
N ALA A 121 1.78 -6.16 14.09
CA ALA A 121 0.94 -7.13 14.79
C ALA A 121 -0.01 -7.89 13.86
N SER A 122 -0.53 -7.22 12.82
CA SER A 122 -1.46 -7.82 11.86
C SER A 122 -0.75 -8.57 10.73
N TYR A 123 0.44 -8.10 10.35
CA TYR A 123 1.23 -8.59 9.22
C TYR A 123 2.69 -8.79 9.65
N PRO A 124 3.04 -9.92 10.30
CA PRO A 124 4.37 -10.12 10.88
C PRO A 124 5.52 -10.18 9.87
N THR A 125 5.20 -10.42 8.60
CA THR A 125 6.15 -10.47 7.50
C THR A 125 6.42 -9.08 6.90
N ILE A 126 5.69 -8.05 7.34
CA ILE A 126 5.86 -6.70 6.80
C ILE A 126 7.04 -5.99 7.45
N GLY A 127 7.95 -5.52 6.59
CA GLY A 127 9.02 -4.64 7.01
C GLY A 127 8.66 -3.17 6.76
N ILE A 128 8.96 -2.29 7.71
CA ILE A 128 8.68 -0.86 7.59
C ILE A 128 10.00 -0.09 7.70
N LEU A 129 10.28 0.79 6.75
CA LEU A 129 11.50 1.59 6.70
C LEU A 129 11.17 3.04 6.31
N GLY A 130 11.85 4.00 6.92
CA GLY A 130 11.93 5.37 6.41
C GLY A 130 13.09 5.50 5.41
N VAL A 131 12.98 6.38 4.42
CA VAL A 131 14.06 6.69 3.47
C VAL A 131 14.18 8.19 3.32
N SER A 132 15.40 8.72 3.43
CA SER A 132 15.69 10.15 3.32
C SER A 132 16.95 10.39 2.50
N LEU A 133 16.97 11.41 1.65
CA LEU A 133 18.18 11.84 0.92
C LEU A 133 19.16 12.60 1.83
N HIS A 134 18.66 13.17 2.92
CA HIS A 134 19.46 13.93 3.87
C HIS A 134 19.63 13.15 5.16
N ALA A 135 20.81 13.28 5.78
CA ALA A 135 21.07 12.80 7.14
C ALA A 135 20.25 13.66 8.11
N SER A 136 18.95 13.42 8.16
CA SER A 136 18.06 14.14 9.04
C SER A 136 18.13 13.49 10.41
N VAL A 137 18.37 14.30 11.42
CA VAL A 137 18.38 13.90 12.83
C VAL A 137 16.93 13.72 13.25
N LEU A 138 16.36 12.57 12.89
CA LEU A 138 14.98 12.20 13.15
C LEU A 138 14.96 11.21 14.30
N HIS A 139 14.62 11.74 15.48
CA HIS A 139 14.46 10.96 16.70
C HIS A 139 13.00 10.50 16.86
N ASP A 140 12.81 9.35 17.50
CA ASP A 140 11.52 8.80 17.95
C ASP A 140 10.57 8.19 16.90
N TYR A 141 11.11 7.47 15.91
CA TYR A 141 10.30 6.63 15.01
C TYR A 141 10.40 5.15 15.37
N GLN A 142 9.28 4.42 15.25
CA GLN A 142 9.16 2.98 15.58
C GLN A 142 9.86 2.05 14.57
N PHE A 143 10.47 2.62 13.53
CA PHE A 143 11.14 1.89 12.46
C PHE A 143 12.42 2.62 12.04
N PRO A 144 13.41 1.90 11.48
CA PRO A 144 14.68 2.50 11.07
C PRO A 144 14.49 3.46 9.89
N ILE A 145 15.33 4.50 9.83
CA ILE A 145 15.42 5.43 8.71
C ILE A 145 16.73 5.21 7.98
N VAL A 146 16.62 4.95 6.69
CA VAL A 146 17.72 4.74 5.75
C VAL A 146 18.09 6.08 5.12
N HIS A 147 19.36 6.44 5.25
CA HIS A 147 19.95 7.58 4.55
C HIS A 147 20.42 7.14 3.17
N ASP A 148 19.69 7.56 2.14
CA ASP A 148 19.89 7.26 0.74
C ASP A 148 20.95 8.19 0.12
N SER A 149 22.20 8.01 0.57
CA SER A 149 23.36 8.79 0.13
C SER A 149 24.57 7.87 -0.09
N PRO A 150 25.01 7.64 -1.36
CA PRO A 150 24.50 8.26 -2.58
C PRO A 150 23.05 7.82 -2.91
N PRO A 151 22.27 8.67 -3.62
CA PRO A 151 20.87 8.40 -3.91
C PRO A 151 20.71 7.25 -4.90
N ASN A 152 20.16 6.14 -4.42
CA ASN A 152 19.89 4.93 -5.20
C ASN A 152 18.42 4.50 -5.09
N ILE A 153 17.83 4.56 -3.90
CA ILE A 153 16.46 4.10 -3.63
C ILE A 153 15.44 5.10 -4.20
N THR A 154 15.58 6.36 -3.83
CA THR A 154 14.63 7.43 -4.19
C THR A 154 14.53 7.65 -5.71
N PRO A 155 15.65 7.69 -6.46
CA PRO A 155 15.60 7.79 -7.92
C PRO A 155 15.03 6.54 -8.58
N ALA A 156 15.36 5.34 -8.11
CA ALA A 156 14.85 4.09 -8.66
C ALA A 156 13.33 3.96 -8.50
N LEU A 157 12.75 4.60 -7.48
CA LEU A 157 11.31 4.68 -7.28
C LEU A 157 10.63 5.78 -8.10
N GLY A 158 11.39 6.63 -8.81
CA GLY A 158 10.87 7.79 -9.53
C GLY A 158 10.33 8.88 -8.60
N LEU A 159 10.90 9.01 -7.40
CA LEU A 159 10.40 9.89 -6.34
C LEU A 159 11.30 11.11 -6.09
N LEU A 160 12.06 11.53 -7.10
CA LEU A 160 12.76 12.82 -7.05
C LEU A 160 11.82 13.95 -7.44
N HIS A 161 11.93 15.08 -6.73
CA HIS A 161 11.16 16.27 -7.05
C HIS A 161 11.61 16.84 -8.41
N PRO A 162 10.70 17.05 -9.38
CA PRO A 162 11.08 17.45 -10.75
C PRO A 162 11.76 18.82 -10.82
N LEU A 163 11.42 19.72 -9.88
CA LEU A 163 12.06 21.04 -9.75
C LEU A 163 13.20 21.06 -8.73
N GLY A 164 13.45 19.95 -8.03
CA GLY A 164 14.45 19.85 -6.96
C GLY A 164 15.85 19.53 -7.45
N GLY A 165 16.09 19.55 -8.77
CA GLY A 165 17.40 19.25 -9.37
C GLY A 165 17.96 17.87 -9.00
N GLY A 166 17.09 16.91 -8.70
CA GLY A 166 17.46 15.56 -8.25
C GLY A 166 18.00 15.48 -6.82
N ARG A 167 17.83 16.53 -6.01
CA ARG A 167 18.34 16.61 -4.63
C ARG A 167 17.25 16.56 -3.57
N GLU A 168 16.00 16.73 -3.97
CA GLU A 168 14.83 16.66 -3.09
C GLU A 168 14.00 15.42 -3.46
N ALA A 169 13.54 14.70 -2.44
CA ALA A 169 12.58 13.62 -2.61
C ALA A 169 11.15 14.15 -2.57
N LEU A 170 10.22 13.40 -3.15
CA LEU A 170 8.80 13.56 -2.95
C LEU A 170 8.36 12.84 -1.68
N ASP A 171 7.46 13.45 -0.91
CA ASP A 171 6.84 12.78 0.23
C ASP A 171 5.86 11.70 -0.26
N ALA A 172 6.10 10.44 0.10
CA ALA A 172 5.26 9.31 -0.32
C ALA A 172 5.40 8.11 0.61
N ILE A 173 4.40 7.23 0.60
CA ILE A 173 4.50 5.87 1.13
C ILE A 173 4.44 4.90 -0.04
N VAL A 174 5.40 3.98 -0.10
CA VAL A 174 5.51 2.98 -1.16
C VAL A 174 5.43 1.60 -0.54
N VAL A 175 4.76 0.66 -1.22
CA VAL A 175 4.82 -0.76 -0.84
C VAL A 175 5.44 -1.56 -1.96
N LEU A 176 6.48 -2.32 -1.60
CA LEU A 176 7.15 -3.28 -2.46
C LEU A 176 6.68 -4.69 -2.10
N ASP A 177 6.50 -5.53 -3.11
CA ASP A 177 6.32 -6.97 -2.89
C ASP A 177 7.65 -7.70 -2.66
N THR A 178 7.57 -9.00 -2.44
CA THR A 178 8.71 -9.89 -2.18
C THR A 178 9.69 -9.99 -3.36
N CYS A 179 9.21 -9.69 -4.57
CA CYS A 179 10.04 -9.61 -5.77
C CYS A 179 10.63 -8.21 -5.98
N GLY A 180 10.38 -7.27 -5.07
CA GLY A 180 10.84 -5.89 -5.17
C GLY A 180 10.05 -5.05 -6.17
N ARG A 181 8.85 -5.47 -6.55
CA ARG A 181 8.00 -4.69 -7.44
C ARG A 181 7.28 -3.62 -6.67
N ARG A 182 7.22 -2.42 -7.22
CA ARG A 182 6.47 -1.29 -6.68
C ARG A 182 4.98 -1.50 -6.91
N ARG A 183 4.29 -2.08 -5.92
CA ARG A 183 2.87 -2.44 -6.01
C ARG A 183 1.92 -1.33 -5.54
N MET A 184 2.41 -0.36 -4.76
CA MET A 184 1.58 0.77 -4.31
C MET A 184 2.44 2.02 -4.12
N VAL A 185 1.89 3.19 -4.48
CA VAL A 185 2.46 4.51 -4.19
C VAL A 185 1.35 5.43 -3.70
N LEU A 186 1.47 5.89 -2.46
CA LEU A 186 0.55 6.82 -1.81
C LEU A 186 1.23 8.19 -1.68
N PRO A 187 0.93 9.14 -2.58
CA PRO A 187 1.56 10.45 -2.56
C PRO A 187 1.10 11.29 -1.37
N VAL A 188 2.02 12.05 -0.77
CA VAL A 188 1.74 12.94 0.36
C VAL A 188 1.93 14.38 -0.11
N GLY A 189 0.84 15.14 -0.16
CA GLY A 189 0.87 16.56 -0.49
C GLY A 189 1.13 16.91 -1.96
N TRP A 190 1.16 15.93 -2.88
CA TRP A 190 1.38 16.22 -4.31
C TRP A 190 0.21 17.01 -4.87
N GLY A 191 0.49 18.17 -5.46
CA GLY A 191 -0.53 19.04 -6.06
C GLY A 191 -1.21 20.01 -5.08
N GLN A 192 -0.88 19.98 -3.79
CA GLN A 192 -1.25 21.09 -2.91
C GLN A 192 -0.26 22.23 -3.14
N SER A 193 -0.77 23.38 -3.62
CA SER A 193 0.04 24.58 -3.76
C SER A 193 0.67 24.90 -2.41
N ARG A 194 2.00 25.00 -2.36
CA ARG A 194 2.78 25.36 -1.15
C ARG A 194 2.33 26.70 -0.51
N HIS A 195 1.44 27.44 -1.18
CA HIS A 195 0.88 28.73 -0.75
C HIS A 195 -0.51 28.65 -0.08
N CYS A 196 -1.15 27.48 -0.04
CA CYS A 196 -2.37 27.33 0.77
C CYS A 196 -1.97 26.89 2.17
N THR A 197 -2.24 27.75 3.17
CA THR A 197 -2.25 27.34 4.57
C THR A 197 -3.34 26.28 4.75
N VAL A 198 -2.96 25.01 4.65
CA VAL A 198 -3.86 23.89 4.88
C VAL A 198 -4.22 23.89 6.36
N SER A 199 -5.51 23.86 6.67
CA SER A 199 -5.97 23.69 8.06
C SER A 199 -5.45 22.36 8.61
N ASP A 200 -5.00 22.36 9.86
CA ASP A 200 -4.57 21.14 10.57
C ASP A 200 -5.61 20.01 10.48
N GLU A 201 -6.90 20.35 10.48
CA GLU A 201 -7.98 19.38 10.36
C GLU A 201 -8.00 18.69 8.99
N LEU A 202 -7.79 19.44 7.91
CA LEU A 202 -7.72 18.88 6.57
C LEU A 202 -6.48 17.97 6.42
N LEU A 203 -5.36 18.38 7.00
CA LEU A 203 -4.13 17.57 7.04
C LEU A 203 -4.37 16.26 7.78
N ARG A 204 -4.97 16.30 8.98
CA ARG A 204 -5.32 15.11 9.76
C ARG A 204 -6.23 14.16 9.00
N ASN A 205 -7.30 14.67 8.39
CA ASN A 205 -8.23 13.86 7.61
C ASN A 205 -7.55 13.25 6.37
N THR A 206 -6.67 14.00 5.72
CA THR A 206 -5.87 13.49 4.58
C THR A 206 -4.94 12.37 5.03
N MET A 207 -4.24 12.53 6.15
CA MET A 207 -3.35 11.50 6.70
C MET A 207 -4.11 10.27 7.18
N ALA A 208 -5.27 10.43 7.83
CA ALA A 208 -6.12 9.32 8.24
C ALA A 208 -6.56 8.49 7.03
N LYS A 209 -6.99 9.17 5.94
CA LYS A 209 -7.34 8.51 4.68
C LYS A 209 -6.14 7.81 4.03
N LEU A 210 -4.97 8.45 4.03
CA LEU A 210 -3.73 7.85 3.50
C LEU A 210 -3.36 6.57 4.27
N MET A 211 -3.46 6.59 5.59
CA MET A 211 -3.17 5.44 6.45
C MET A 211 -4.22 4.33 6.29
N ALA A 212 -5.50 4.66 6.12
CA ALA A 212 -6.54 3.69 5.80
C ALA A 212 -6.25 3.00 4.45
N ASN A 213 -5.94 3.78 3.41
CA ASN A 213 -5.55 3.24 2.10
C ASN A 213 -4.31 2.35 2.17
N LEU A 214 -3.33 2.70 3.01
CA LEU A 214 -2.15 1.88 3.27
C LEU A 214 -2.54 0.53 3.87
N MET A 215 -3.36 0.53 4.92
CA MET A 215 -3.80 -0.73 5.55
C MET A 215 -4.59 -1.61 4.58
N ASP A 216 -5.53 -1.03 3.83
CA ASP A 216 -6.35 -1.77 2.87
C ASP A 216 -5.47 -2.34 1.73
N GLY A 217 -4.51 -1.55 1.25
CA GLY A 217 -3.57 -1.98 0.22
C GLY A 217 -2.63 -3.09 0.70
N VAL A 218 -2.07 -2.95 1.91
CA VAL A 218 -1.23 -3.98 2.54
C VAL A 218 -2.01 -5.25 2.77
N ARG A 219 -3.24 -5.15 3.30
CA ARG A 219 -4.12 -6.31 3.52
C ARG A 219 -4.37 -7.07 2.23
N TRP A 220 -4.66 -6.35 1.15
CA TRP A 220 -4.92 -6.96 -0.15
C TRP A 220 -3.67 -7.65 -0.70
N LEU A 221 -2.50 -6.97 -0.62
CA LEU A 221 -1.23 -7.51 -1.09
C LEU A 221 -0.74 -8.71 -0.26
N ASP A 222 -0.99 -8.70 1.06
CA ASP A 222 -0.63 -9.82 1.94
C ASP A 222 -1.45 -11.06 1.57
N LYS A 223 -2.75 -10.90 1.33
CA LYS A 223 -3.61 -11.98 0.86
C LYS A 223 -3.15 -12.53 -0.50
N GLU A 224 -2.87 -11.64 -1.47
CA GLU A 224 -2.33 -12.02 -2.78
C GLU A 224 -1.03 -12.83 -2.63
N TRP A 225 -0.16 -12.44 -1.70
CA TRP A 225 1.09 -13.14 -1.42
C TRP A 225 0.88 -14.53 -0.78
N GLN A 226 -0.05 -14.65 0.17
CA GLN A 226 -0.36 -15.93 0.80
C GLN A 226 -0.95 -16.92 -0.21
N GLU A 227 -1.89 -16.47 -1.05
CA GLU A 227 -2.52 -17.31 -2.08
C GLU A 227 -1.46 -17.91 -3.03
N GLN A 228 -0.50 -17.10 -3.47
CA GLN A 228 0.60 -17.57 -4.33
C GLN A 228 1.51 -18.58 -3.63
N ARG A 229 1.80 -18.36 -2.35
CA ARG A 229 2.65 -19.27 -1.58
C ARG A 229 1.97 -20.61 -1.34
N GLU A 230 0.63 -20.61 -1.20
CA GLU A 230 -0.16 -21.84 -1.14
C GLU A 230 -0.14 -22.58 -2.48
N GLU A 231 -0.37 -21.87 -3.60
CA GLU A 231 -0.31 -22.45 -4.95
C GLU A 231 1.07 -23.06 -5.27
N GLU A 232 2.17 -22.36 -4.98
CA GLU A 232 3.53 -22.87 -5.17
C GLU A 232 3.80 -24.15 -4.34
N LEU A 233 3.24 -24.24 -3.14
CA LEU A 233 3.40 -25.40 -2.27
C LEU A 233 2.59 -26.60 -2.77
N GLU A 234 1.37 -26.37 -3.26
CA GLU A 234 0.54 -27.42 -3.88
C GLU A 234 1.20 -27.97 -5.16
N GLU A 235 1.82 -27.13 -5.99
CA GLU A 235 2.53 -27.56 -7.20
C GLU A 235 3.75 -28.45 -6.87
N MET A 236 4.50 -28.12 -5.83
CA MET A 236 5.67 -28.91 -5.40
C MET A 236 5.29 -30.30 -4.87
N GLU A 237 4.12 -30.47 -4.24
CA GLU A 237 3.68 -31.76 -3.73
C GLU A 237 3.32 -32.75 -4.85
N VAL A 238 2.72 -32.26 -5.94
CA VAL A 238 2.29 -33.09 -7.09
C VAL A 238 3.48 -33.70 -7.83
N ASP A 239 4.59 -32.98 -7.95
CA ASP A 239 5.80 -33.45 -8.65
C ASP A 239 6.54 -34.58 -7.91
N THR A 240 6.31 -34.75 -6.61
CA THR A 240 6.93 -35.82 -5.80
C THR A 240 6.23 -37.17 -5.89
N GLU A 241 5.00 -37.23 -6.42
CA GLU A 241 4.20 -38.46 -6.48
C GLU A 241 4.16 -39.12 -7.87
N GLY A 242 4.83 -38.54 -8.87
CA GLY A 242 4.91 -39.04 -10.27
C GLY A 242 6.22 -39.75 -10.60
#